data_AF-A0AAW2IME9-F1
#
_entry.id   AF-A0AAW2IME9-F1
#
_cell.length_a   1.000
_cell.length_b   1.000
_cell.length_c   1.000
_cell.angle_alpha   90.00
_cell.angle_beta   90.00
_cell.angle_gamma   90.00
#
_symmetry.space_group_name_H-M   'P 1'
#
loop_
_entity.id
_entity.type
_entity.pdbx_description
1 polymer ?
#
loop_
_entity_poly.entity_id
_entity_poly.type
_entity_poly.pdbx_seq_one_letter_code
_entity_poly.pdbx_strand_id
1 'polypeptide(L)' 'VFDGHGGRDAASFTRKNILKFITEDFHFPEGLKRALKNAFVRADHALADAKNLDHSSGTTALTALILGSL' A
#
# COMPACT_ATOMS: atom_id res chain seq x y z
N VAL A 1 4.31 -1.65 9.42
CA VAL A 1 3.27 -2.00 10.41
C VAL A 1 1.92 -1.74 9.77
N PHE A 2 0.93 -2.62 9.97
CA PHE A 2 -0.43 -2.46 9.47
C PHE A 2 -1.40 -2.72 10.63
N ASP A 3 -2.03 -1.66 11.13
CA ASP A 3 -2.98 -1.75 12.26
C ASP A 3 -4.41 -1.66 11.71
N GLY A 4 -5.03 -2.83 11.58
CA GLY A 4 -6.34 -3.01 10.96
C GLY A 4 -7.48 -2.81 11.94
N HIS A 5 -8.61 -2.27 11.46
CA HIS A 5 -9.85 -2.09 12.21
C HIS A 5 -11.05 -2.39 11.32
N GLY A 6 -12.18 -2.78 11.93
CA GLY A 6 -13.39 -3.13 11.16
C GLY A 6 -13.22 -4.38 10.29
N GLY A 7 -12.23 -5.24 10.56
CA GLY A 7 -11.89 -6.40 9.74
C GLY A 7 -10.39 -6.54 9.53
N ARG A 8 -9.95 -7.65 8.93
CA ARG A 8 -8.52 -7.91 8.64
C ARG A 8 -8.13 -7.64 7.19
N ASP A 9 -9.12 -7.39 6.32
CA ASP A 9 -8.93 -7.39 4.87
C ASP A 9 -8.08 -6.21 4.41
N ALA A 10 -8.39 -4.98 4.83
CA ALA A 10 -7.58 -3.81 4.50
C ALA A 10 -6.10 -3.96 4.91
N ALA A 11 -5.85 -4.44 6.13
CA ALA A 11 -4.49 -4.67 6.62
C ALA A 11 -3.77 -5.78 5.83
N SER A 12 -4.46 -6.89 5.57
CA SER A 12 -3.92 -8.03 4.80
C SER A 12 -3.65 -7.65 3.34
N PHE A 13 -4.57 -6.91 2.71
CA PHE A 13 -4.47 -6.43 1.35
C PHE A 13 -3.31 -5.45 1.20
N THR A 14 -3.25 -4.42 2.04
CA THR A 14 -2.18 -3.42 1.99
C THR A 14 -0.82 -4.09 2.21
N ARG A 15 -0.68 -4.97 3.20
CA ARG A 15 0.56 -5.72 3.46
C ARG A 15 1.03 -6.53 2.24
N LYS A 16 0.11 -7.18 1.52
CA LYS A 16 0.43 -8.02 0.36
C LYS A 16 0.83 -7.21 -0.88
N ASN A 17 0.27 -6.01 -1.06
CA ASN A 17 0.35 -5.29 -2.33
C ASN A 17 1.21 -4.02 -2.29
N ILE A 18 1.39 -3.37 -1.13
CA ILE A 18 1.97 -2.01 -1.09
C ILE A 18 3.40 -1.94 -1.65
N LEU A 19 4.23 -2.95 -1.39
CA LEU A 19 5.60 -2.97 -1.93
C LEU A 19 5.60 -3.04 -3.46
N LYS A 20 4.76 -3.91 -4.04
CA LYS A 20 4.59 -4.03 -5.49
C LYS A 20 4.16 -2.69 -6.10
N PHE A 21 3.20 -2.01 -5.49
CA PHE A 21 2.73 -0.71 -5.98
C PHE A 21 3.79 0.38 -5.87
N ILE A 22 4.66 0.35 -4.85
CA ILE A 22 5.79 1.26 -4.73
C ILE A 22 6.80 1.00 -5.86
N THR A 23 7.20 -0.25 -6.07
CA THR A 23 8.26 -0.59 -7.04
C THR A 23 7.82 -0.55 -8.50
N GLU A 24 6.51 -0.64 -8.77
CA GLU A 24 5.94 -0.49 -10.12
C GLU A 24 5.60 0.96 -10.48
N ASP A 25 5.66 1.90 -9.54
CA ASP A 25 5.40 3.31 -9.87
C ASP A 25 6.54 3.88 -10.74
N PHE A 26 6.16 4.65 -11.76
CA PHE A 26 7.11 5.26 -12.69
C PHE A 26 8.17 6.14 -12.01
N HIS A 27 7.89 6.69 -10.84
CA HIS A 27 8.82 7.54 -10.10
C HIS A 27 9.76 6.74 -9.20
N PHE A 28 9.66 5.41 -9.12
CA PHE A 28 10.58 4.61 -8.33
C PHE A 28 11.82 4.22 -9.18
N PRO A 29 13.06 4.31 -8.65
CA PRO A 29 13.44 4.73 -7.30
C PRO A 29 13.74 6.23 -7.11
N GLU A 30 13.86 7.04 -8.17
CA GLU A 30 14.42 8.40 -8.07
C GLU A 30 13.49 9.41 -7.38
N GLY A 31 12.18 9.23 -7.51
CA GLY A 31 11.11 10.07 -6.99
C GLY A 31 10.30 9.42 -5.87
N LEU A 32 10.98 8.87 -4.86
CA LEU A 32 10.37 8.07 -3.77
C LEU A 32 9.14 8.71 -3.11
N LYS A 33 9.19 10.02 -2.81
CA LYS A 33 8.04 10.69 -2.16
C LYS A 33 6.77 10.60 -3.02
N ARG A 34 6.91 10.70 -4.34
CA ARG A 34 5.79 10.59 -5.27
C ARG A 34 5.38 9.12 -5.48
N ALA A 35 6.36 8.23 -5.64
CA ALA A 35 6.10 6.79 -5.75
C ALA A 35 5.33 6.25 -4.53
N LEU A 36 5.76 6.60 -3.31
CA LEU A 36 5.07 6.24 -2.07
C LEU A 36 3.65 6.81 -2.05
N LYS A 37 3.45 8.09 -2.36
CA LYS A 37 2.10 8.68 -2.40
C LYS A 37 1.19 7.94 -3.39
N ASN A 38 1.67 7.71 -4.61
CA ASN A 38 0.92 7.03 -5.65
C ASN A 38 0.59 5.58 -5.26
N ALA A 39 1.53 4.86 -4.63
CA ALA A 39 1.31 3.49 -4.20
C ALA A 39 0.20 3.36 -3.15
N PHE A 40 0.12 4.30 -2.20
CA PHE A 40 -0.97 4.32 -1.21
C PHE A 40 -2.31 4.66 -1.86
N VAL A 41 -2.36 5.61 -2.81
CA VAL A 41 -3.57 5.90 -3.59
C VAL A 41 -4.01 4.68 -4.41
N ARG A 42 -3.06 3.97 -5.04
CA ARG A 42 -3.34 2.74 -5.79
C ARG A 42 -3.82 1.62 -4.88
N ALA A 43 -3.27 1.49 -3.67
CA ALA A 43 -3.73 0.52 -2.69
C ALA A 43 -5.17 0.78 -2.24
N ASP A 44 -5.53 2.04 -2.01
CA ASP A 44 -6.88 2.46 -1.64
C ASP A 44 -7.90 2.10 -2.73
N HIS A 45 -7.64 2.51 -3.99
CA HIS A 45 -8.51 2.17 -5.12
C HIS A 45 -8.61 0.66 -5.34
N ALA A 46 -7.49 -0.06 -5.31
CA ALA A 46 -7.49 -1.50 -5.56
C ALA A 46 -8.19 -2.29 -4.45
N LEU A 47 -8.19 -1.80 -3.21
CA LEU A 47 -8.97 -2.34 -2.10
C LEU A 47 -10.47 -2.07 -2.30
N ALA A 48 -10.84 -0.85 -2.69
CA ALA A 48 -12.22 -0.47 -2.94
C ALA A 48 -12.85 -1.27 -4.10
N ASP A 49 -12.07 -1.58 -5.14
CA ASP A 49 -12.52 -2.36 -6.31
C ASP A 49 -12.57 -3.88 -6.05
N ALA A 50 -12.05 -4.37 -4.92
CA ALA A 50 -11.97 -5.78 -4.62
C ALA A 50 -13.34 -6.35 -4.19
N LYS A 51 -13.98 -7.11 -5.08
CA LYS A 51 -15.35 -7.64 -4.91
C LYS A 51 -15.58 -8.58 -3.71
N ASN A 52 -14.53 -9.15 -3.15
CA ASN A 52 -14.61 -10.19 -2.11
C ASN A 52 -13.92 -9.75 -0.80
N LEU A 53 -13.71 -8.46 -0.60
CA LEU A 53 -13.12 -7.92 0.62
C LEU A 53 -14.15 -7.11 1.39
N ASP A 54 -14.00 -7.10 2.71
CA ASP A 54 -14.82 -6.29 3.60
C ASP A 54 -14.58 -4.79 3.36
N HIS A 55 -15.57 -4.14 2.75
CA HIS A 55 -15.57 -2.70 2.47
C HIS A 55 -15.68 -1.82 3.71
N SER A 56 -15.98 -2.39 4.88
CA SER A 56 -15.98 -1.67 6.17
C SER A 56 -14.64 -1.74 6.90
N SER A 57 -13.70 -2.56 6.40
CA SER A 57 -12.38 -2.69 6.99
C SER A 57 -11.45 -1.54 6.59
N GLY A 58 -10.61 -1.12 7.53
CA GLY A 58 -9.58 -0.10 7.34
C GLY A 58 -8.26 -0.52 7.97
N THR A 59 -7.18 0.19 7.64
CA THR A 59 -5.87 -0.01 8.28
C THR A 59 -5.11 1.31 8.33
N THR A 60 -4.41 1.57 9.43
CA THR A 60 -3.25 2.47 9.36
C THR A 60 -2.06 1.68 8.84
N ALA A 61 -1.11 2.36 8.17
CA ALA A 61 0.09 1.72 7.66
C ALA A 61 1.32 2.62 7.87
N LEU A 62 2.32 2.08 8.56
CA LEU A 62 3.64 2.71 8.73
C LEU A 62 4.65 1.95 7.89
N THR A 63 5.27 2.65 6.94
CA THR A 63 6.28 2.10 6.02
C THR A 63 7.62 2.78 6.22
N ALA A 64 8.69 1.98 6.13
CA ALA A 64 10.06 2.46 6.00
C ALA A 64 10.68 1.73 4.80
N LEU A 65 11.34 2.47 3.92
CA LEU A 65 12.00 1.94 2.74
C LEU A 65 13.51 2.13 2.91
N ILE A 66 14.25 1.04 2.83
CA ILE A 66 15.71 1.05 2.88
C ILE A 66 16.20 0.68 1.48
N LEU A 67 16.96 1.57 0.86
CA LEU A 67 17.60 1.35 -0.43
C LEU A 67 19.10 1.20 -0.22
N GLY A 68 19.71 0.23 -0.91
CA GLY A 68 21.17 0.14 -0.97
C GLY A 68 21.74 1.25 -1.85
N SER A 69 22.97 1.65 -1.57
CA SER A 69 23.81 2.31 -2.58
C SER A 69 24.36 1.26 -3.54
N LEU A 70 24.39 1.57 -4.84
CA LEU A 70 25.26 0.87 -5.79
C LEU A 70 26.72 1.21 -5.50
#